data_AF-A0A520GFW7-F1
#
_entry.id   AF-A0A520GFW7-F1
#
_cell.length_a   1.000
_cell.length_b   1.000
_cell.length_c   1.000
_cell.angle_alpha   90.00
_cell.angle_beta   90.00
_cell.angle_gamma   90.00
#
_symmetry.space_group_name_H-M   'P 1'
#
loop_
_entity.id
_entity.type
_entity.pdbx_description
1 polymer ?
#
loop_
_entity_poly.entity_id
_entity_poly.type
_entity_poly.pdbx_seq_one_letter_code
_entity_poly.pdbx_strand_id
1 'polypeptide(L)' 'MSDIILETRQLTKEFKGFTAVSKVDLAVKRGSIHALIGPNGAGKTTCFNLLTKFLEPTSGTILF' A
#
# COMPACT_ATOMS: atom_id res chain seq x y z
N MET A 1 7.66 12.97 -18.23
CA MET A 1 8.09 12.45 -16.90
C MET A 1 6.84 12.28 -16.05
N SER A 2 6.61 11.13 -15.43
CA SER A 2 5.42 10.88 -14.60
C SER A 2 5.59 11.55 -13.23
N ASP A 3 4.71 12.48 -12.87
CA ASP A 3 4.67 13.16 -11.56
C ASP A 3 3.97 12.26 -10.50
N ILE A 4 4.56 11.08 -10.27
CA ILE A 4 4.15 10.13 -9.25
C ILE A 4 4.83 10.53 -7.94
N ILE A 5 4.05 10.64 -6.86
CA ILE A 5 4.50 11.07 -5.52
C ILE A 5 4.44 9.95 -4.47
N LEU A 6 3.88 8.81 -4.86
CA LEU A 6 3.80 7.60 -4.06
C LEU A 6 3.65 6.43 -5.02
N GLU A 7 4.59 5.50 -5.00
CA GLU A 7 4.54 4.27 -5.76
C GLU A 7 4.76 3.07 -4.83
N THR A 8 3.98 2.01 -5.01
CA THR A 8 4.25 0.72 -4.38
C THR A 8 4.55 -0.32 -5.44
N ARG A 9 5.51 -1.19 -5.15
CA ARG A 9 5.85 -2.34 -6.01
C ARG A 9 5.78 -3.62 -5.20
N GLN A 10 4.85 -4.49 -5.57
CA GLN A 10 4.58 -5.78 -4.95
C GLN A 10 4.43 -5.68 -3.42
N LEU A 11 3.83 -4.58 -2.94
CA LEU A 11 3.74 -4.30 -1.51
C LEU A 11 2.95 -5.38 -0.81
N THR A 12 3.60 -6.05 0.14
CA THR A 12 3.04 -7.21 0.82
C THR A 12 3.24 -7.05 2.33
N LYS A 13 2.17 -7.35 3.08
CA LYS A 13 2.22 -7.43 4.55
C LYS A 13 1.57 -8.71 5.02
N GLU A 14 2.41 -9.54 5.62
CA GLU A 14 2.03 -10.77 6.29
C GLU A 14 2.16 -10.59 7.79
N PHE A 15 1.14 -11.07 8.49
CA PHE A 15 1.15 -11.36 9.91
C PHE A 15 1.18 -12.88 10.07
N LYS A 16 1.45 -13.39 11.28
CA LYS A 16 1.60 -14.83 11.55
C LYS A 16 0.45 -15.67 10.96
N GLY A 17 0.66 -16.25 9.78
CA GLY A 17 -0.32 -17.06 9.03
C GLY A 17 -1.41 -16.30 8.26
N PHE A 18 -1.35 -14.96 8.16
CA PHE A 18 -2.36 -14.15 7.50
C PHE A 18 -1.75 -13.05 6.63
N THR A 19 -2.09 -13.03 5.34
CA THR A 19 -1.66 -11.97 4.40
C THR A 19 -2.72 -10.88 4.36
N ALA A 20 -2.43 -9.71 4.95
CA ALA A 20 -3.35 -8.58 5.01
C ALA A 20 -3.28 -7.68 3.76
N VAL A 21 -2.10 -7.60 3.15
CA VAL A 21 -1.86 -6.89 1.89
C VAL A 21 -1.02 -7.82 1.03
N SER A 22 -1.46 -8.12 -0.19
CA SER A 22 -0.79 -9.08 -1.07
C SER A 22 -0.46 -8.43 -2.40
N LYS A 23 0.85 -8.23 -2.67
CA LYS A 23 1.38 -7.77 -3.97
C LYS A 23 0.67 -6.55 -4.55
N VAL A 24 0.44 -5.52 -3.72
CA VAL A 24 -0.26 -4.31 -4.17
C VAL A 24 0.71 -3.40 -4.93
N ASP A 25 0.39 -3.15 -6.20
CA ASP A 25 1.01 -2.12 -7.04
C ASP A 25 0.08 -0.90 -7.10
N LEU A 26 0.62 0.27 -6.76
CA LEU A 26 -0.10 1.54 -6.71
C LEU A 26 0.81 2.64 -7.24
N ALA A 27 0.25 3.59 -7.97
CA ALA A 27 0.94 4.82 -8.37
C ALA A 27 0.02 6.02 -8.20
N VAL A 28 0.32 6.87 -7.22
CA VAL A 28 -0.45 8.09 -6.93
C VAL A 28 0.24 9.27 -7.60
N LYS A 29 -0.50 9.96 -8.47
CA LYS A 29 -0.04 11.18 -9.12
C LYS A 29 -0.21 12.39 -8.21
N ARG A 30 0.68 13.37 -8.33
CA ARG A 30 0.55 14.65 -7.65
C ARG A 30 -0.81 15.29 -7.96
N GLY A 31 -1.46 15.84 -6.93
CA GLY A 31 -2.75 16.52 -7.07
C GLY A 31 -3.95 15.60 -7.32
N SER A 32 -3.76 14.27 -7.37
CA SER A 32 -4.87 13.33 -7.52
C SER A 32 -5.45 12.90 -6.18
N ILE A 33 -6.74 12.55 -6.17
CA ILE A 33 -7.39 11.87 -5.06
C ILE A 33 -7.50 10.39 -5.43
N HIS A 34 -6.86 9.52 -4.66
CA HIS A 34 -6.97 8.07 -4.78
C HIS A 34 -7.80 7.53 -3.61
N ALA A 35 -8.88 6.80 -3.92
CA ALA A 35 -9.71 6.16 -2.93
C ALA A 35 -9.36 4.68 -2.78
N LEU A 36 -9.10 4.23 -1.55
CA LEU A 36 -8.94 2.82 -1.22
C LEU A 36 -10.24 2.28 -0.63
N ILE A 37 -10.99 1.52 -1.42
CA ILE A 37 -12.32 1.00 -1.06
C ILE A 37 -12.31 -0.53 -0.95
N GLY A 38 -13.25 -1.07 -0.18
CA GLY A 38 -13.39 -2.51 0.04
C GLY A 38 -14.15 -2.83 1.34
N PRO A 39 -14.58 -4.08 1.54
CA PRO A 39 -15.32 -4.49 2.73
C PRO A 39 -14.48 -4.41 4.02
N ASN A 40 -15.12 -4.60 5.17
CA ASN A 40 -14.42 -4.73 6.45
C ASN A 40 -13.47 -5.93 6.40
N GLY A 41 -12.27 -5.78 6.98
CA GLY A 41 -11.24 -6.82 6.95
C GLY A 41 -10.43 -6.92 5.64
N ALA A 42 -10.75 -6.15 4.60
CA ALA A 42 -10.04 -6.21 3.31
C ALA A 42 -8.59 -5.66 3.31
N GLY A 43 -8.02 -5.32 4.49
CA GLY A 43 -6.64 -4.81 4.59
C GLY A 43 -6.46 -3.31 4.32
N LYS A 44 -7.54 -2.51 4.20
CA LYS A 44 -7.45 -1.06 3.92
C LYS A 44 -6.58 -0.30 4.91
N THR A 45 -6.87 -0.44 6.21
CA THR A 45 -6.08 0.20 7.28
C THR A 45 -4.65 -0.30 7.31
N THR A 46 -4.42 -1.59 7.05
CA THR A 46 -3.07 -2.15 6.96
C THR A 46 -2.29 -1.53 5.80
N CYS A 47 -2.89 -1.44 4.61
CA CYS A 47 -2.29 -0.79 3.46
C CYS A 47 -1.97 0.68 3.74
N PHE A 48 -2.91 1.43 4.32
CA PHE A 48 -2.68 2.82 4.71
C PHE A 48 -1.50 2.96 5.70
N ASN A 49 -1.43 2.10 6.71
CA ASN A 49 -0.34 2.12 7.68
C ASN A 49 1.03 1.74 7.08
N LEU A 50 1.06 0.92 6.03
CA LEU A 50 2.29 0.68 5.27
C LEU A 50 2.73 1.96 4.54
N LEU A 51 1.79 2.61 3.83
CA LEU A 51 2.06 3.85 3.09
C LEU A 51 2.53 4.99 3.99
N THR A 52 2.08 5.05 5.25
CA THR A 52 2.53 6.05 6.23
C THR A 52 3.79 5.64 7.01
N LYS A 53 4.40 4.50 6.69
CA LYS A 53 5.52 3.89 7.41
C LYS A 53 5.25 3.58 8.89
N PHE A 54 3.98 3.57 9.31
CA PHE A 54 3.61 3.09 10.65
C PHE A 54 3.79 1.57 10.77
N LEU A 55 3.67 0.85 9.65
CA LEU A 55 4.03 -0.56 9.52
C LEU A 55 5.13 -0.73 8.49
N GLU A 56 6.08 -1.61 8.77
CA GLU A 56 7.03 -2.08 7.77
C GLU A 56 6.40 -3.16 6.89
N PRO A 57 6.65 -3.15 5.57
CA PRO A 57 6.25 -4.24 4.70
C PRO A 57 6.97 -5.54 5.05
N THR A 58 6.35 -6.68 4.78
CA THR A 58 7.04 -7.98 4.81
C THR A 58 7.93 -8.12 3.57
N SER A 59 7.45 -7.65 2.42
CA SER A 59 8.19 -7.61 1.16
C SER A 59 7.62 -6.54 0.22
N GLY A 60 8.36 -6.26 -0.86
CA GLY A 60 8.05 -5.17 -1.78
C GLY A 60 8.63 -3.84 -1.32
N THR A 61 8.33 -2.77 -2.07
CA THR A 61 8.90 -1.44 -1.83
C THR A 61 7.86 -0.34 -1.90
N ILE A 62 8.10 0.74 -1.14
CA ILE A 62 7.35 1.99 -1.20
C ILE A 62 8.33 3.09 -1.60
N LEU A 63 8.02 3.81 -2.67
CA LEU A 63 8.79 4.94 -3.21
C LEU A 63 7.95 6.21 -3.05
N PHE A 64 8.58 7.31 -2.62
CA PHE A 64 7.95 8.62 -2.47
C PHE A 64 8.60 9.61 -3.43
#